data_AF-A0A922WIK0-F1
#
_entry.id   AF-A0A922WIK0-F1
#
_cell.length_a   1.000
_cell.length_b   1.000
_cell.length_c   1.000
_cell.angle_alpha   90.00
_cell.angle_beta   90.00
_cell.angle_gamma   90.00
#
_symmetry.space_group_name_H-M   'P 1'
#
loop_
_entity.id
_entity.type
_entity.pdbx_description
1 polymer ?
#
loop_
_entity_poly.entity_id
_entity_poly.type
_entity_poly.pdbx_seq_one_letter_code
_entity_poly.pdbx_strand_id
1 'polypeptide(L)'
;MPRKKRWRHWLYAATLLVAGSAGSAQAETFTVTNNNDSGAGSLRQAILDAEATGGADVINIANNLGTITLTTGGLFISDSVTINGGVGNSVSGNDAYRPFFVNAGTVTISNLTIQNGLAKGGDGGNGSYSSGGGGMGAGGAVFARSGANVTLDTVTLVGNRAVGGNGGVANNETYITGGGGGGLG
;
A
#
# COMPACT_ATOMS: atom_id res chain seq x y z
N MET A 1 38.97 -9.46 -67.04
CA MET A 1 38.81 -8.88 -65.68
C MET A 1 37.45 -8.15 -65.62
N PRO A 2 36.76 -8.12 -64.46
CA PRO A 2 35.45 -8.73 -64.15
C PRO A 2 34.26 -7.72 -64.38
N ARG A 3 32.96 -7.94 -64.13
CA ARG A 3 32.22 -8.44 -62.97
C ARG A 3 30.74 -8.66 -63.36
N LYS A 4 30.11 -9.71 -62.82
CA LYS A 4 28.68 -10.04 -62.94
C LYS A 4 27.80 -8.95 -62.31
N LYS A 5 26.81 -8.42 -63.04
CA LYS A 5 25.73 -7.57 -62.50
C LYS A 5 24.65 -8.45 -61.85
N ARG A 6 24.64 -8.48 -60.51
CA ARG A 6 23.46 -8.76 -59.67
C ARG A 6 22.61 -7.45 -59.68
N TRP A 7 21.33 -7.36 -59.34
CA TRP A 7 20.64 -7.69 -58.09
C TRP A 7 19.11 -7.62 -58.31
N ARG A 8 18.36 -8.33 -57.46
CA ARG A 8 16.93 -8.64 -57.54
C ARG A 8 16.09 -7.54 -56.87
N HIS A 9 14.94 -7.23 -57.45
CA HIS A 9 13.82 -6.47 -56.86
C HIS A 9 13.25 -7.17 -55.63
N TRP A 10 12.92 -6.43 -54.56
CA TRP A 10 11.92 -6.81 -53.57
C TRP A 10 11.13 -5.58 -53.05
N LEU A 11 9.86 -5.85 -52.79
CA LEU A 11 8.71 -4.97 -52.55
C LEU A 11 8.86 -3.99 -51.37
N TYR A 12 8.22 -2.82 -51.52
CA TYR A 12 7.84 -1.94 -50.40
C TYR A 12 6.71 -2.59 -49.59
N ALA A 13 6.93 -2.78 -48.29
CA ALA A 13 5.87 -3.10 -47.32
C ALA A 13 5.53 -1.83 -46.54
N ALA A 14 4.32 -1.31 -46.73
CA ALA A 14 3.79 -0.19 -45.97
C ALA A 14 3.28 -0.70 -44.62
N THR A 15 3.95 -0.34 -43.53
CA THR A 15 3.47 -0.62 -42.17
C THR A 15 2.44 0.45 -41.80
N LEU A 16 1.20 0.03 -41.53
CA LEU A 16 0.13 0.89 -41.04
C LEU A 16 0.37 1.15 -39.54
N LEU A 17 0.79 2.37 -39.20
CA LEU A 17 0.93 2.81 -37.82
C LEU A 17 -0.47 3.19 -37.30
N VAL A 18 -1.11 2.32 -36.52
CA VAL A 18 -2.27 2.72 -35.73
C VAL A 18 -1.73 3.53 -34.55
N ALA A 19 -1.85 4.86 -34.65
CA ALA A 19 -1.64 5.74 -33.51
C ALA A 19 -2.83 5.55 -32.56
N GLY A 20 -2.65 4.68 -31.55
CA GLY A 20 -3.55 4.65 -30.40
C GLY A 20 -3.45 6.00 -29.69
N SER A 21 -4.55 6.76 -29.67
CA SER A 21 -4.64 7.97 -28.88
C SER A 21 -4.51 7.58 -27.40
N ALA A 22 -3.34 7.81 -26.82
CA ALA A 22 -3.18 7.86 -25.37
C ALA A 22 -4.02 9.05 -24.89
N GLY A 23 -5.23 8.79 -24.41
CA GLY A 23 -5.96 9.78 -23.62
C GLY A 23 -5.07 10.12 -22.43
N SER A 24 -4.79 11.41 -22.22
CA SER A 24 -4.22 11.86 -20.97
C SER A 24 -5.22 11.48 -19.88
N ALA A 25 -4.90 10.50 -19.04
CA ALA A 25 -5.70 10.22 -17.85
C ALA A 25 -5.66 11.50 -17.00
N GLN A 26 -6.80 12.16 -16.87
CA GLN A 26 -6.93 13.29 -15.95
C GLN A 26 -7.10 12.69 -14.56
N ALA A 27 -6.29 13.14 -13.60
CA ALA A 27 -6.41 12.68 -12.21
C ALA A 27 -7.81 13.04 -11.68
N GLU A 28 -8.58 12.03 -11.26
CA GLU A 28 -9.88 12.29 -10.63
C GLU A 28 -9.66 12.75 -9.18
N THR A 29 -10.59 13.57 -8.67
CA THR A 29 -10.50 14.10 -7.32
C THR A 29 -11.67 13.62 -6.47
N PHE A 30 -11.37 12.83 -5.44
CA PHE A 30 -12.34 12.35 -4.46
C PHE A 30 -12.25 13.19 -3.18
N THR A 31 -13.40 13.65 -2.67
CA THR A 31 -13.45 14.49 -1.46
C THR A 31 -13.98 13.70 -0.27
N VAL A 32 -13.23 13.74 0.83
CA VAL A 32 -13.66 13.19 2.13
C VAL A 32 -14.31 14.30 2.93
N THR A 33 -15.55 14.07 3.39
CA THR A 33 -16.40 15.08 4.02
C THR A 33 -16.82 14.72 5.44
N ASN A 34 -16.51 13.51 5.90
CA ASN A 34 -16.78 13.08 7.26
C ASN A 34 -15.66 12.18 7.80
N ASN A 35 -15.69 11.95 9.10
CA ASN A 35 -14.69 11.16 9.82
C ASN A 35 -15.13 9.71 10.10
N ASN A 36 -16.18 9.22 9.41
CA ASN A 36 -16.62 7.84 9.57
C ASN A 36 -15.58 6.89 8.98
N ASP A 37 -15.49 5.68 9.54
CA ASP A 37 -14.60 4.63 9.02
C ASP A 37 -15.01 4.13 7.63
N SER A 38 -16.31 4.19 7.30
CA SER A 38 -16.87 3.66 6.06
C SER A 38 -18.12 4.40 5.61
N GLY A 39 -18.52 4.17 4.36
CA GLY A 39 -19.71 4.77 3.76
C GLY A 39 -19.40 6.06 3.02
N ALA A 40 -20.43 6.62 2.38
CA ALA A 40 -20.30 7.79 1.52
C ALA A 40 -19.59 8.96 2.25
N GLY A 41 -18.61 9.57 1.56
CA GLY A 41 -17.85 10.70 2.09
C GLY A 41 -16.75 10.34 3.11
N SER A 42 -16.51 9.06 3.41
CA SER A 42 -15.39 8.60 4.25
C SER A 42 -14.09 8.47 3.46
N LEU A 43 -12.95 8.50 4.16
CA LEU A 43 -11.63 8.25 3.55
C LEU A 43 -11.53 6.86 2.93
N ARG A 44 -12.11 5.85 3.57
CA ARG A 44 -12.15 4.49 3.03
C ARG A 44 -12.91 4.44 1.71
N GLN A 45 -14.07 5.10 1.63
CA GLN A 45 -14.83 5.15 0.38
C GLN A 45 -14.06 5.89 -0.72
N ALA A 46 -13.44 7.03 -0.41
CA ALA A 46 -12.65 7.77 -1.39
C ALA A 46 -11.47 6.95 -1.94
N ILE A 47 -10.83 6.12 -1.11
CA ILE A 47 -9.79 5.19 -1.57
C ILE A 47 -10.40 4.12 -2.48
N LEU A 48 -11.54 3.52 -2.12
CA LEU A 48 -12.21 2.54 -2.98
C LEU A 48 -12.59 3.12 -4.34
N ASP A 49 -13.04 4.38 -4.37
CA ASP A 49 -13.42 5.07 -5.60
C ASP A 49 -12.20 5.37 -6.50
N ALA A 50 -11.07 5.77 -5.90
CA ALA A 50 -9.79 5.92 -6.62
C ALA A 50 -9.31 4.57 -7.22
N GLU A 51 -9.31 3.50 -6.42
CA GLU A 51 -8.94 2.16 -6.89
C GLU A 51 -9.84 1.65 -8.03
N ALA A 52 -11.11 2.07 -8.05
CA ALA A 52 -12.04 1.71 -9.12
C ALA A 52 -11.84 2.53 -10.41
N THR A 53 -11.27 3.73 -10.30
CA THR A 53 -11.04 4.64 -11.44
C THR A 53 -9.77 4.24 -12.20
N GLY A 54 -8.72 3.90 -11.45
CA GLY A 54 -7.43 3.49 -12.00
C GLY A 54 -6.62 4.67 -12.53
N GLY A 55 -5.30 4.56 -12.44
CA GLY A 55 -4.39 5.67 -12.72
C GLY A 55 -4.08 6.49 -11.48
N ALA A 56 -3.45 7.64 -11.68
CA ALA A 56 -3.03 8.50 -10.57
C ALA A 56 -4.15 9.47 -10.17
N ASP A 57 -4.70 9.31 -8.98
CA ASP A 57 -5.82 10.11 -8.46
C ASP A 57 -5.43 11.01 -7.28
N VAL A 58 -6.35 11.92 -6.93
CA VAL A 58 -6.22 12.82 -5.78
C VAL A 58 -7.36 12.58 -4.80
N ILE A 59 -7.03 12.43 -3.52
CA ILE A 59 -7.99 12.40 -2.42
C ILE A 59 -7.78 13.66 -1.58
N ASN A 60 -8.81 14.49 -1.47
CA ASN A 60 -8.80 15.70 -0.65
C ASN A 60 -9.67 15.51 0.58
N ILE A 61 -9.05 15.51 1.75
CA ILE A 61 -9.78 15.49 3.03
C ILE A 61 -10.13 16.92 3.42
N ALA A 62 -11.43 17.18 3.63
CA ALA A 62 -11.87 18.47 4.13
C ALA A 62 -11.20 18.80 5.47
N ASN A 63 -10.91 20.07 5.73
CA ASN A 63 -10.27 20.48 6.98
C ASN A 63 -11.19 20.24 8.19
N ASN A 64 -10.60 20.01 9.35
CA ASN A 64 -11.27 19.95 10.65
C ASN A 64 -12.37 18.88 10.79
N LEU A 65 -12.23 17.73 10.12
CA LEU A 65 -13.07 16.54 10.36
C LEU A 65 -12.70 15.84 11.68
N GLY A 66 -11.50 16.11 12.21
CA GLY A 66 -11.00 15.46 13.42
C GLY A 66 -10.45 14.06 13.13
N THR A 67 -10.65 13.13 14.07
CA THR A 67 -10.07 11.79 13.98
C THR A 67 -10.97 10.83 13.20
N ILE A 68 -10.50 10.35 12.06
CA ILE A 68 -11.01 9.17 11.36
C ILE A 68 -10.51 7.94 12.11
N THR A 69 -11.40 7.27 12.85
CA THR A 69 -11.04 6.08 13.63
C THR A 69 -11.35 4.82 12.84
N LEU A 70 -10.33 4.00 12.59
CA LEU A 70 -10.49 2.76 11.84
C LEU A 70 -11.04 1.65 12.75
N THR A 71 -12.14 1.04 12.34
CA THR A 71 -12.86 0.00 13.10
C THR A 71 -13.05 -1.30 12.31
N THR A 72 -12.86 -1.25 11.00
CA THR A 72 -13.08 -2.36 10.06
C THR A 72 -11.79 -2.83 9.36
N GLY A 73 -10.63 -2.40 9.86
CA GLY A 73 -9.31 -2.75 9.31
C GLY A 73 -8.53 -1.55 8.80
N GLY A 74 -7.33 -1.80 8.29
CA GLY A 74 -6.49 -0.78 7.65
C GLY A 74 -7.06 -0.29 6.32
N LEU A 75 -6.45 0.77 5.79
CA LEU A 75 -6.71 1.31 4.46
C LEU A 75 -5.73 0.66 3.47
N PHE A 76 -6.26 -0.06 2.48
CA PHE A 76 -5.47 -0.76 1.47
C PHE A 76 -5.43 0.08 0.19
N ILE A 77 -4.22 0.33 -0.32
CA ILE A 77 -3.98 1.12 -1.53
C ILE A 77 -3.17 0.26 -2.50
N SER A 78 -3.65 0.11 -3.73
CA SER A 78 -3.01 -0.66 -4.80
C SER A 78 -2.76 0.15 -6.06
N ASP A 79 -3.22 1.39 -6.16
CA ASP A 79 -2.87 2.33 -7.23
C ASP A 79 -2.15 3.59 -6.71
N SER A 80 -1.70 4.43 -7.64
CA SER A 80 -1.06 5.70 -7.33
C SER A 80 -2.09 6.71 -6.87
N VAL A 81 -1.87 7.31 -5.71
CA VAL A 81 -2.81 8.28 -5.15
C VAL A 81 -2.08 9.36 -4.37
N THR A 82 -2.53 10.60 -4.52
CA THR A 82 -2.12 11.72 -3.68
C THR A 82 -3.21 12.00 -2.65
N ILE A 83 -2.93 11.77 -1.38
CA ILE A 83 -3.84 12.03 -0.26
C ILE A 83 -3.43 13.34 0.41
N ASN A 84 -4.26 14.35 0.24
CA ASN A 84 -4.14 15.63 0.93
C ASN A 84 -4.95 15.59 2.21
N GLY A 85 -4.26 15.46 3.35
CA GLY A 85 -4.84 15.13 4.65
C GLY A 85 -5.70 16.21 5.29
N GLY A 86 -5.54 17.47 4.87
CA GLY A 86 -6.27 18.61 5.43
C GLY A 86 -5.85 18.97 6.86
N VAL A 87 -5.94 20.25 7.20
CA VAL A 87 -5.56 20.74 8.53
C VAL A 87 -6.53 20.22 9.60
N GLY A 88 -5.99 19.79 10.74
CA GLY A 88 -6.77 19.38 11.91
C GLY A 88 -7.31 17.95 11.84
N ASN A 89 -6.83 17.13 10.91
CA ASN A 89 -7.30 15.77 10.73
C ASN A 89 -6.28 14.72 11.21
N SER A 90 -6.80 13.61 11.72
CA SER A 90 -5.98 12.43 12.01
C SER A 90 -6.65 11.14 11.55
N VAL A 91 -5.83 10.14 11.23
CA VAL A 91 -6.26 8.76 10.99
C VAL A 91 -5.72 7.90 12.13
N SER A 92 -6.62 7.31 12.91
CA SER A 92 -6.29 6.47 14.04
C SER A 92 -6.49 5.00 13.70
N GLY A 93 -5.46 4.19 13.90
CA GLY A 93 -5.57 2.72 13.82
C GLY A 93 -6.28 2.09 15.02
N ASN A 94 -6.75 2.89 15.97
CA ASN A 94 -7.51 2.47 17.15
C ASN A 94 -6.80 1.39 17.99
N ASP A 95 -5.46 1.47 18.04
CA ASP A 95 -4.57 0.50 18.69
C ASP A 95 -4.75 -0.96 18.22
N ALA A 96 -5.42 -1.16 17.08
CA ALA A 96 -5.85 -2.47 16.58
C ALA A 96 -5.38 -2.73 15.15
N TYR A 97 -5.24 -1.68 14.34
CA TYR A 97 -4.98 -1.80 12.91
C TYR A 97 -3.79 -0.96 12.49
N ARG A 98 -3.08 -1.43 11.47
CA ARG A 98 -2.16 -0.64 10.67
C ARG A 98 -2.97 0.32 9.79
N PRO A 99 -2.87 1.65 9.96
CA PRO A 99 -3.66 2.60 9.21
C PRO A 99 -3.54 2.51 7.69
N PHE A 100 -2.32 2.45 7.14
CA PHE A 100 -2.11 2.39 5.69
C PHE A 100 -1.29 1.17 5.28
N PHE A 101 -1.82 0.40 4.34
CA PHE A 101 -1.11 -0.67 3.64
C PHE A 101 -1.04 -0.30 2.15
N VAL A 102 0.14 0.11 1.71
CA VAL A 102 0.42 0.45 0.32
C VAL A 102 1.01 -0.77 -0.38
N ASN A 103 0.17 -1.45 -1.16
CA ASN A 103 0.51 -2.67 -1.88
C ASN A 103 1.29 -2.39 -3.17
N ALA A 104 0.99 -1.28 -3.86
CA ALA A 104 1.62 -0.87 -5.11
C ALA A 104 1.39 0.63 -5.35
N GLY A 105 1.90 1.15 -6.46
CA GLY A 105 1.71 2.54 -6.87
C GLY A 105 2.71 3.52 -6.24
N THR A 106 2.57 4.79 -6.64
CA THR A 106 3.26 5.92 -6.01
C THR A 106 2.25 6.69 -5.17
N VAL A 107 2.40 6.62 -3.86
CA VAL A 107 1.50 7.25 -2.89
C VAL A 107 2.18 8.42 -2.23
N THR A 108 1.52 9.58 -2.25
CA THR A 108 1.92 10.74 -1.44
C THR A 108 0.84 10.99 -0.40
N ILE A 109 1.22 11.07 0.87
CA ILE A 109 0.32 11.49 1.95
C ILE A 109 0.87 12.78 2.51
N SER A 110 0.05 13.83 2.51
CA SER A 110 0.43 15.14 3.02
C SER A 110 -0.47 15.62 4.15
N ASN A 111 0.05 16.48 5.04
CA ASN A 111 -0.73 17.25 6.00
C ASN A 111 -1.70 16.41 6.85
N LEU A 112 -1.22 15.30 7.42
CA LEU A 112 -2.07 14.36 8.16
C LEU A 112 -1.37 13.89 9.44
N THR A 113 -2.12 13.70 10.52
CA THR A 113 -1.62 12.92 11.66
C THR A 113 -2.05 11.46 11.51
N ILE A 114 -1.10 10.52 11.54
CA ILE A 114 -1.37 9.09 11.55
C ILE A 114 -1.01 8.58 12.93
N GLN A 115 -1.98 8.03 13.64
CA GLN A 115 -1.83 7.74 15.07
C GLN A 115 -2.36 6.38 15.50
N ASN A 116 -1.87 5.94 16.67
CA ASN A 116 -2.38 4.78 17.40
C ASN A 116 -2.57 3.56 16.51
N GLY A 117 -1.67 3.38 15.53
CA GLY A 117 -1.66 2.23 14.66
C GLY A 117 -0.98 1.04 15.31
N LEU A 118 -1.49 -0.16 15.06
CA LEU A 118 -0.88 -1.41 15.52
C LEU A 118 -0.73 -2.38 14.34
N ALA A 119 0.51 -2.75 14.05
CA ALA A 119 0.83 -3.91 13.23
C ALA A 119 1.41 -5.00 14.14
N LYS A 120 0.68 -6.11 14.35
CA LYS A 120 1.14 -7.23 15.18
C LYS A 120 1.44 -8.44 14.30
N GLY A 121 2.69 -8.90 14.31
CA GLY A 121 3.09 -10.15 13.70
C GLY A 121 2.39 -11.34 14.36
N GLY A 122 1.96 -12.30 13.55
CA GLY A 122 1.41 -13.56 14.05
C GLY A 122 2.46 -14.35 14.85
N ASP A 123 2.04 -15.04 15.89
CA ASP A 123 2.95 -15.87 16.68
C ASP A 123 3.37 -17.12 15.90
N GLY A 124 4.58 -17.59 16.16
CA GLY A 124 5.14 -18.79 15.54
C GLY A 124 4.43 -20.06 16.00
N GLY A 125 4.33 -21.05 15.11
CA GLY A 125 3.72 -22.34 15.43
C GLY A 125 4.59 -23.17 16.38
N ASN A 126 3.97 -23.83 17.35
CA ASN A 126 4.65 -24.81 18.21
C ASN A 126 4.90 -26.12 17.44
N GLY A 127 5.90 -26.92 17.85
CA GLY A 127 6.09 -28.24 17.26
C GLY A 127 7.07 -29.15 17.99
N SER A 128 6.93 -30.47 17.78
CA SER A 128 7.69 -31.51 18.50
C SER A 128 9.20 -31.47 18.30
N TYR A 129 9.66 -31.10 17.11
CA TYR A 129 11.08 -31.12 16.72
C TYR A 129 11.56 -29.79 16.12
N SER A 130 10.64 -28.89 15.81
CA SER A 130 10.94 -27.55 15.30
C SER A 130 9.74 -26.65 15.59
N SER A 131 10.02 -25.38 15.86
CA SER A 131 9.01 -24.35 16.10
C SER A 131 9.16 -23.21 15.10
N GLY A 132 8.06 -22.58 14.71
CA GLY A 132 8.07 -21.41 13.83
C GLY A 132 8.58 -20.15 14.55
N GLY A 133 9.22 -19.23 13.82
CA GLY A 133 9.50 -17.89 14.32
C GLY A 133 8.24 -17.01 14.30
N GLY A 134 8.22 -15.98 15.14
CA GLY A 134 7.17 -14.97 15.12
C GLY A 134 7.22 -14.08 13.88
N GLY A 135 6.08 -13.51 13.51
CA GLY A 135 5.96 -12.57 12.39
C GLY A 135 6.51 -11.18 12.70
N MET A 136 6.67 -10.35 11.66
CA MET A 136 7.39 -9.08 11.79
C MET A 136 6.54 -7.95 12.41
N GLY A 137 5.23 -7.91 12.16
CA GLY A 137 4.38 -6.78 12.55
C GLY A 137 4.81 -5.47 11.87
N ALA A 138 5.12 -5.51 10.57
CA ALA A 138 5.78 -4.41 9.88
C ALA A 138 4.89 -3.18 9.68
N GLY A 139 5.44 -2.00 9.99
CA GLY A 139 4.82 -0.71 9.68
C GLY A 139 3.60 -0.41 10.54
N GLY A 140 3.80 -0.04 11.81
CA GLY A 140 2.69 0.27 12.73
C GLY A 140 1.75 1.38 12.26
N ALA A 141 2.23 2.31 11.43
CA ALA A 141 1.44 3.38 10.82
C ALA A 141 1.17 3.10 9.32
N VAL A 142 2.27 2.93 8.58
CA VAL A 142 2.28 2.78 7.14
C VAL A 142 3.19 1.61 6.80
N PHE A 143 2.73 0.71 5.94
CA PHE A 143 3.55 -0.32 5.32
C PHE A 143 3.57 -0.12 3.82
N ALA A 144 4.76 -0.08 3.22
CA ALA A 144 4.96 -0.06 1.77
C ALA A 144 5.50 -1.43 1.34
N ARG A 145 4.75 -2.14 0.50
CA ARG A 145 5.20 -3.40 -0.10
C ARG A 145 6.34 -3.13 -1.08
N SER A 146 7.19 -4.14 -1.30
CA SER A 146 8.22 -4.09 -2.34
C SER A 146 7.63 -3.64 -3.68
N GLY A 147 8.20 -2.56 -4.24
CA GLY A 147 7.77 -1.96 -5.51
C GLY A 147 6.78 -0.80 -5.36
N ALA A 148 6.20 -0.58 -4.18
CA ALA A 148 5.46 0.64 -3.86
C ALA A 148 6.41 1.78 -3.46
N ASN A 149 6.07 3.00 -3.83
CA ASN A 149 6.77 4.21 -3.39
C ASN A 149 5.84 5.02 -2.50
N VAL A 150 6.29 5.39 -1.30
CA VAL A 150 5.50 6.20 -0.37
C VAL A 150 6.29 7.45 0.01
N THR A 151 5.67 8.60 -0.19
CA THR A 151 6.16 9.90 0.29
C THR A 151 5.23 10.40 1.39
N LEU A 152 5.80 10.74 2.55
CA LEU A 152 5.09 11.40 3.63
C LEU A 152 5.59 12.84 3.71
N ASP A 153 4.71 13.80 3.44
CA ASP A 153 5.04 15.23 3.45
C ASP A 153 4.24 15.95 4.54
N THR A 154 4.92 16.55 5.52
CA THR A 154 4.23 17.24 6.62
C THR A 154 3.23 16.31 7.34
N VAL A 155 3.64 15.06 7.57
CA VAL A 155 2.87 14.04 8.29
C VAL A 155 3.42 13.87 9.69
N THR A 156 2.53 13.78 10.68
CA THR A 156 2.90 13.41 12.06
C THR A 156 2.58 11.94 12.30
N LEU A 157 3.55 11.16 12.76
CA LEU A 157 3.36 9.77 13.20
C LEU A 157 3.45 9.70 14.73
N VAL A 158 2.38 9.29 15.42
CA VAL A 158 2.35 9.26 16.89
C VAL A 158 1.65 8.01 17.45
N GLY A 159 2.23 7.37 18.47
CA GLY A 159 1.61 6.21 19.13
C GLY A 159 1.51 4.95 18.26
N ASN A 160 2.15 4.92 17.08
CA ASN A 160 2.12 3.78 16.17
C ASN A 160 3.12 2.69 16.61
N ARG A 161 2.70 1.43 16.59
CA ARG A 161 3.46 0.28 17.10
C ARG A 161 3.56 -0.82 16.05
N ALA A 162 4.80 -1.20 15.75
CA ALA A 162 5.15 -2.43 15.05
C ALA A 162 5.58 -3.46 16.11
N VAL A 163 4.85 -4.57 16.23
CA VAL A 163 5.07 -5.56 17.29
C VAL A 163 5.26 -6.93 16.65
N GLY A 164 6.42 -7.55 16.90
CA GLY A 164 6.69 -8.90 16.41
C GLY A 164 5.79 -9.97 17.03
N GLY A 165 5.71 -11.11 16.36
CA GLY A 165 5.20 -12.38 16.87
C GLY A 165 6.10 -12.96 17.96
N ASN A 166 5.50 -13.69 18.89
CA ASN A 166 6.27 -14.60 19.73
C ASN A 166 6.83 -15.74 18.88
N GLY A 167 8.02 -16.26 19.22
CA GLY A 167 8.48 -17.53 18.66
C GLY A 167 7.65 -18.71 19.18
N GLY A 168 7.50 -19.75 18.38
CA GLY A 168 6.88 -20.99 18.80
C GLY A 168 7.79 -21.79 19.75
N VAL A 169 7.18 -22.67 20.52
CA VAL A 169 7.86 -23.55 21.48
C VAL A 169 8.13 -24.92 20.85
N ALA A 170 9.35 -25.44 21.04
CA ALA A 170 9.70 -26.83 20.73
C ALA A 170 9.72 -27.67 22.01
N ASN A 171 8.99 -28.78 22.05
CA ASN A 171 8.79 -29.61 23.24
C ASN A 171 9.74 -30.82 23.37
N ASN A 172 10.72 -30.97 22.47
CA ASN A 172 11.79 -31.97 22.60
C ASN A 172 13.15 -31.28 22.46
N GLU A 173 13.90 -31.20 23.57
CA GLU A 173 15.14 -30.43 23.69
C GLU A 173 16.34 -31.04 22.96
N THR A 174 16.22 -32.25 22.42
CA THR A 174 17.35 -33.02 21.88
C THR A 174 17.76 -32.57 20.47
N TYR A 175 16.84 -31.98 19.70
CA TYR A 175 17.11 -31.42 18.37
C TYR A 175 16.26 -30.17 18.14
N ILE A 176 16.69 -29.02 18.65
CA ILE A 176 16.00 -27.75 18.38
C ILE A 176 16.58 -27.12 17.13
N THR A 177 15.82 -27.11 16.04
CA THR A 177 16.07 -26.22 14.91
C THR A 177 15.06 -25.07 14.98
N GLY A 178 15.57 -23.83 15.05
CA GLY A 178 14.72 -22.64 14.99
C GLY A 178 14.06 -22.53 13.62
N GLY A 179 12.75 -22.34 13.58
CA GLY A 179 12.01 -22.10 12.33
C GLY A 179 12.14 -20.65 11.86
N GLY A 180 11.90 -20.43 10.56
CA GLY A 180 11.89 -19.10 9.96
C GLY A 180 10.80 -18.20 10.55
N GLY A 181 11.02 -16.88 10.51
CA GLY A 181 10.07 -15.87 10.96
C GLY A 181 8.74 -15.94 10.21
N GLY A 182 7.65 -15.62 10.92
CA GLY A 182 6.30 -15.53 10.37
C GLY A 182 6.10 -14.33 9.44
N GLY A 183 4.92 -14.25 8.81
CA GLY A 183 4.57 -13.21 7.83
C GLY A 183 4.55 -11.77 8.37
N LEU A 184 4.08 -10.84 7.51
CA LEU A 184 4.18 -9.39 7.72
C LEU A 184 3.40 -8.85 8.94
N GLY A 185 2.43 -9.60 9.48
CA GLY A 185 1.47 -9.10 10.46
C GLY A 185 0.21 -8.57 9.80
#